data_AF-A0A5A9EXM3-F1
#
_entry.id   AF-A0A5A9EXM3-F1
#
_cell.length_a   1.000
_cell.length_b   1.000
_cell.length_c   1.000
_cell.angle_alpha   90.00
_cell.angle_beta   90.00
_cell.angle_gamma   90.00
#
_symmetry.space_group_name_H-M   'P 1'
#
loop_
_entity.id
_entity.type
_entity.pdbx_description
1 polymer ?
#
loop_
_entity_poly.entity_id
_entity_poly.type
_entity_poly.pdbx_seq_one_letter_code
_entity_poly.pdbx_strand_id
1 'polypeptide(L)'
;MSSQVAFASRAIRYPAEILIGCRGAREALIYHDHFILLELGGSSNIIDMDKRIARDWYPLGAGMEWEVMRSVVCRAAICEGGGLKWQNRSTRAENYISAHRRTLANSTLFSDLASMPTALTASVLLHTENVREMNNHDRQRLEDLCRVRPPERRRPASGEGSALESLSWTFDLRSATEFVQWMKYRTLDRGDVCNQISVTGWHDLAQGRQLTMFGG
;
A
#
# COMPACT_ATOMS: atom_id res chain seq x y z
N MET A 1 24.51 -12.39 1.94
CA MET A 1 23.12 -12.33 2.43
C MET A 1 22.52 -11.00 1.98
N SER A 2 21.32 -11.02 1.40
CA SER A 2 20.58 -9.79 1.10
C SER A 2 19.92 -9.27 2.37
N SER A 3 20.00 -7.97 2.65
CA SER A 3 19.24 -7.35 3.74
C SER A 3 18.26 -6.33 3.16
N GLN A 4 17.01 -6.37 3.62
CA GLN A 4 16.07 -5.29 3.42
C GLN A 4 16.52 -4.08 4.24
N VAL A 5 16.35 -2.88 3.67
CA VAL A 5 16.69 -1.63 4.33
C VAL A 5 15.47 -0.74 4.28
N ALA A 6 14.95 -0.38 5.45
CA ALA A 6 13.91 0.62 5.62
C ALA A 6 14.56 1.96 5.96
N PHE A 7 14.32 2.98 5.15
CA PHE A 7 14.96 4.30 5.24
C PHE A 7 14.09 5.32 5.97
N ALA A 8 12.78 5.29 5.73
CA ALA A 8 11.81 6.20 6.32
C ALA A 8 10.43 5.54 6.38
N SER A 9 9.56 6.07 7.22
CA SER A 9 8.14 5.71 7.22
C SER A 9 7.27 6.95 7.31
N ARG A 10 6.08 6.86 6.71
CA ARG A 10 5.06 7.92 6.73
C ARG A 10 3.71 7.27 6.98
N ALA A 11 2.90 7.90 7.81
CA ALA A 11 1.52 7.50 8.01
C ALA A 11 0.59 8.60 7.54
N ILE A 12 -0.51 8.20 6.92
CA ILE A 12 -1.64 9.07 6.59
C ILE A 12 -2.79 8.64 7.47
N ARG A 13 -3.47 9.59 8.10
CA ARG A 13 -4.70 9.38 8.86
C ARG A 13 -5.89 9.90 8.09
N TYR A 14 -6.91 9.06 7.99
CA TYR A 14 -8.24 9.32 7.47
C TYR A 14 -9.21 9.36 8.66
N PRO A 15 -9.55 10.56 9.16
CA PRO A 15 -10.42 10.69 10.32
C PRO A 15 -11.81 10.11 10.07
N ALA A 16 -12.35 9.42 11.07
CA ALA A 16 -13.69 8.83 11.03
C ALA A 16 -14.75 9.85 10.60
N GLU A 17 -14.65 11.10 11.07
CA GLU A 17 -15.61 12.16 10.78
C GLU A 17 -15.72 12.47 9.28
N ILE A 18 -14.60 12.36 8.55
CA ILE A 18 -14.56 12.57 7.10
C ILE A 18 -15.16 11.35 6.38
N LEU A 19 -14.91 10.14 6.89
CA LEU A 19 -15.36 8.90 6.28
C LEU A 19 -16.86 8.65 6.43
N ILE A 20 -17.49 9.15 7.52
CA ILE A 20 -18.95 9.03 7.76
C ILE A 20 -19.76 9.62 6.60
N GLY A 21 -19.30 10.71 5.99
CA GLY A 21 -19.99 11.37 4.88
C GLY A 21 -19.85 10.66 3.53
N CYS A 22 -18.99 9.63 3.42
CA CYS A 22 -18.68 9.00 2.14
C CYS A 22 -19.69 7.90 1.77
N ARG A 23 -20.20 7.98 0.55
CA ARG A 23 -21.11 6.95 0.00
C ARG A 23 -20.41 5.60 -0.08
N GLY A 24 -21.03 4.57 0.49
CA GLY A 24 -20.53 3.20 0.45
C GLY A 24 -19.59 2.83 1.61
N ALA A 25 -19.40 3.73 2.57
CA ALA A 25 -18.73 3.40 3.82
C ALA A 25 -19.56 2.38 4.62
N ARG A 26 -18.94 1.29 5.06
CA ARG A 26 -19.57 0.32 5.99
C ARG A 26 -19.53 0.92 7.40
N GLU A 27 -20.48 0.55 8.24
CA GLU A 27 -20.51 0.93 9.66
C GLU A 27 -19.14 0.72 10.34
N ALA A 28 -18.47 -0.40 10.09
CA ALA A 28 -17.15 -0.68 10.65
C ALA A 28 -16.03 0.29 10.20
N LEU A 29 -16.17 0.95 9.04
CA LEU A 29 -15.19 1.91 8.52
C LEU A 29 -15.38 3.32 9.07
N ILE A 30 -16.57 3.65 9.60
CA ILE A 30 -16.96 5.04 9.91
C ILE A 30 -16.85 5.41 11.39
N TYR A 31 -16.61 4.44 12.28
CA TYR A 31 -16.49 4.71 13.73
C TYR A 31 -15.04 4.82 14.22
N HIS A 32 -14.07 4.58 13.34
CA HIS A 32 -12.65 4.59 13.69
C HIS A 32 -11.85 5.31 12.63
N ASP A 33 -10.78 5.96 13.07
CA ASP A 33 -9.79 6.48 12.14
C ASP A 33 -9.09 5.35 11.42
N HIS A 34 -8.85 5.59 10.15
CA HIS A 34 -8.11 4.66 9.32
C HIS A 34 -6.78 5.27 8.94
N PHE A 35 -5.79 4.40 8.76
CA PHE A 35 -4.43 4.78 8.48
C PHE A 35 -3.93 4.06 7.24
N ILE A 36 -3.04 4.71 6.50
CA ILE A 36 -2.15 4.06 5.55
C ILE A 36 -0.73 4.30 6.05
N LEU A 37 -0.01 3.23 6.33
CA LEU A 37 1.41 3.29 6.70
C LEU A 37 2.26 2.85 5.52
N LEU A 38 3.16 3.73 5.12
CA LEU A 38 4.09 3.55 4.02
C LEU A 38 5.51 3.46 4.58
N GLU A 39 6.30 2.58 4.01
CA GLU A 39 7.73 2.45 4.30
C GLU A 39 8.52 2.71 3.01
N LEU A 40 9.50 3.62 3.08
CA LEU A 40 10.50 3.77 2.04
C LEU A 40 11.56 2.73 2.31
N GLY A 41 11.71 1.77 1.40
CA GLY A 41 12.71 0.73 1.58
C GLY A 41 13.33 0.26 0.27
N GLY A 42 14.30 -0.63 0.42
CA GLY A 42 15.02 -1.23 -0.68
C GLY A 42 15.72 -2.51 -0.24
N SER A 43 16.43 -3.11 -1.18
CA SER A 43 17.24 -4.30 -0.95
C SER A 43 18.71 -3.93 -1.15
N SER A 44 19.59 -4.40 -0.27
CA SER A 44 21.04 -4.17 -0.42
C SER A 44 21.62 -4.65 -1.74
N ASN A 45 20.92 -5.55 -2.43
CA ASN A 45 21.36 -6.16 -3.68
C ASN A 45 20.76 -5.49 -4.92
N ILE A 46 19.80 -4.57 -4.76
CA ILE A 46 19.18 -3.85 -5.87
C ILE A 46 19.73 -2.45 -5.84
N ILE A 47 20.52 -2.12 -6.86
CA ILE A 47 21.13 -0.81 -7.03
C ILE A 47 20.51 -0.08 -8.21
N ASP A 48 20.39 1.24 -8.09
CA ASP A 48 20.01 2.12 -9.18
C ASP A 48 21.20 2.42 -10.11
N MET A 49 20.94 3.18 -11.17
CA MET A 49 21.95 3.61 -12.15
C MET A 49 23.06 4.45 -11.52
N ASP A 50 22.81 5.06 -10.36
CA ASP A 50 23.75 5.89 -9.60
C ASP A 50 24.53 5.05 -8.56
N LYS A 51 24.45 3.71 -8.62
CA LYS A 51 25.07 2.74 -7.70
C LYS A 51 24.63 2.89 -6.25
N ARG A 52 23.47 3.47 -5.99
CA ARG A 52 22.85 3.55 -4.66
C ARG A 52 21.82 2.43 -4.53
N ILE A 53 21.44 2.07 -3.30
CA ILE A 53 20.33 1.14 -3.09
C ILE A 53 19.08 1.74 -3.73
N ALA A 54 18.46 1.02 -4.67
CA ALA A 54 17.20 1.40 -5.26
C ALA A 54 16.12 1.43 -4.15
N ARG A 55 15.34 2.51 -4.12
CA ARG A 55 14.34 2.74 -3.06
C ARG A 55 12.99 2.94 -3.68
N ASP A 56 11.99 2.36 -3.05
CA ASP A 56 10.60 2.62 -3.39
C ASP A 56 9.75 2.72 -2.13
N TRP A 57 8.64 3.45 -2.24
CA TRP A 57 7.62 3.52 -1.21
C TRP A 57 6.65 2.36 -1.41
N TYR A 58 6.43 1.58 -0.37
CA TYR A 58 5.42 0.52 -0.39
C TYR A 58 4.55 0.57 0.86
N PRO A 59 3.31 0.08 0.76
CA PRO A 59 2.43 -0.04 1.92
C PRO A 59 2.95 -1.12 2.86
N LEU A 60 3.09 -0.75 4.13
CA LEU A 60 3.31 -1.70 5.22
C LEU A 60 1.99 -2.21 5.79
N GLY A 61 0.98 -1.34 5.84
CA GLY A 61 -0.34 -1.70 6.31
C GLY A 61 -1.34 -0.59 6.06
N ALA A 62 -2.63 -0.96 6.03
CA ALA A 62 -3.70 0.01 5.94
C ALA A 62 -4.94 -0.50 6.67
N GLY A 63 -5.67 0.39 7.32
CA GLY A 63 -6.83 0.02 8.14
C GLY A 63 -6.84 0.77 9.46
N MET A 64 -7.48 0.21 10.47
CA MET A 64 -7.41 0.74 11.83
C MET A 64 -5.98 0.65 12.36
N GLU A 65 -5.67 1.45 13.39
CA GLU A 65 -4.32 1.49 13.98
C GLU A 65 -3.80 0.09 14.37
N TRP A 66 -4.65 -0.76 14.95
CA TRP A 66 -4.27 -2.12 15.35
C TRP A 66 -4.00 -3.04 14.15
N GLU A 67 -4.70 -2.86 13.03
CA GLU A 67 -4.45 -3.63 11.79
C GLU A 67 -3.09 -3.25 11.21
N VAL A 68 -2.79 -1.95 11.18
CA VAL A 68 -1.51 -1.44 10.72
C VAL A 68 -0.37 -1.90 11.63
N MET A 69 -0.54 -1.78 12.95
CA MET A 69 0.46 -2.21 13.91
C MET A 69 0.67 -3.73 13.91
N ARG A 70 -0.36 -4.52 13.59
CA ARG A 70 -0.19 -5.96 13.36
C ARG A 70 0.79 -6.23 12.22
N SER A 71 0.66 -5.53 11.09
CA SER A 71 1.63 -5.67 9.97
C SER A 71 3.04 -5.25 10.37
N VAL A 72 3.19 -4.17 11.14
CA VAL A 72 4.48 -3.72 11.68
C VAL A 72 5.12 -4.80 12.54
N VAL A 73 4.36 -5.40 13.47
CA VAL A 73 4.87 -6.46 14.37
C VAL A 73 5.29 -7.69 13.56
N CYS A 74 4.49 -8.12 12.57
CA CYS A 74 4.86 -9.22 11.69
C CYS A 74 6.18 -8.94 10.97
N ARG A 75 6.38 -7.72 10.46
CA ARG A 75 7.61 -7.32 9.77
C ARG A 75 8.81 -7.18 10.71
N ALA A 76 8.58 -6.76 11.95
CA ALA A 76 9.64 -6.60 12.96
C ALA A 76 10.38 -7.92 13.26
N ALA A 77 9.73 -9.08 13.06
CA ALA A 77 10.36 -10.38 13.20
C ALA A 77 11.61 -10.55 12.31
N ILE A 78 11.67 -9.86 11.16
CA ILE A 78 12.82 -9.90 10.23
C ILE A 78 14.06 -9.23 10.85
N CYS A 79 13.88 -8.32 11.81
CA CYS A 79 14.98 -7.66 12.53
C CYS A 79 15.82 -8.67 13.33
N GLU A 80 15.20 -9.68 13.93
CA GLU A 80 15.89 -10.68 14.77
C GLU A 80 16.90 -11.52 13.98
N GLY A 81 16.62 -11.79 12.71
CA GLY A 81 17.53 -12.47 11.79
C GLY A 81 18.58 -11.55 11.14
N GLY A 82 18.61 -10.25 11.48
CA GLY A 82 19.43 -9.26 10.80
C GLY A 82 19.01 -8.98 9.34
N GLY A 83 17.86 -9.50 8.92
CA GLY A 83 17.35 -9.40 7.55
C GLY A 83 16.77 -8.03 7.23
N LEU A 84 16.48 -7.21 8.26
CA LEU A 84 15.93 -5.87 8.13
C LEU A 84 16.78 -4.85 8.90
N LYS A 85 17.23 -3.81 8.19
CA LYS A 85 17.93 -2.66 8.75
C LYS A 85 17.02 -1.45 8.77
N TRP A 86 16.98 -0.71 9.87
CA TRP A 86 16.29 0.57 9.97
C TRP A 86 17.30 1.70 9.83
N GLN A 87 17.07 2.63 8.91
CA GLN A 87 17.98 3.73 8.55
C GLN A 87 19.42 3.24 8.28
N ASN A 88 19.52 2.12 7.57
CA ASN A 88 20.78 1.43 7.24
C ASN A 88 21.58 0.93 8.47
N ARG A 89 20.94 0.81 9.64
CA ARG A 89 21.54 0.28 10.87
C ARG A 89 20.86 -1.01 11.28
N SER A 90 21.63 -1.89 11.93
CA SER A 90 21.03 -3.02 12.65
C SER A 90 20.05 -2.47 13.69
N THR A 91 18.88 -3.08 13.78
CA THR A 91 17.82 -2.66 14.70
C THR A 91 17.23 -3.87 15.39
N ARG A 92 16.78 -3.69 16.63
CA ARG A 92 15.94 -4.67 17.33
C ARG A 92 14.49 -4.50 16.91
N ALA A 93 13.69 -5.56 17.04
CA ALA A 93 12.26 -5.51 16.74
C ALA A 93 11.53 -4.41 17.52
N GLU A 94 11.83 -4.22 18.81
CA GLU A 94 11.17 -3.22 19.66
C GLU A 94 11.43 -1.79 19.19
N ASN A 95 12.65 -1.51 18.73
CA ASN A 95 13.02 -0.20 18.21
C ASN A 95 12.27 0.09 16.90
N TYR A 96 12.15 -0.91 16.03
CA TYR A 96 11.41 -0.82 14.78
C TYR A 96 9.91 -0.56 15.03
N ILE A 97 9.30 -1.31 15.95
CA ILE A 97 7.90 -1.14 16.38
C ILE A 97 7.70 0.25 16.99
N SER A 98 8.59 0.68 17.89
CA SER A 98 8.53 1.98 18.54
C SER A 98 8.66 3.15 17.56
N ALA A 99 9.50 3.02 16.54
CA ALA A 99 9.59 4.01 15.46
C ALA A 99 8.26 4.14 14.71
N HIS A 100 7.63 3.04 14.34
CA HIS A 100 6.36 3.06 13.60
C HIS A 100 5.16 3.52 14.43
N ARG A 101 5.13 3.22 15.74
CA ARG A 101 4.14 3.82 16.65
C ARG A 101 4.25 5.35 16.66
N ARG A 102 5.47 5.88 16.72
CA ARG A 102 5.70 7.34 16.64
C ARG A 102 5.29 7.90 15.28
N THR A 103 5.53 7.18 14.19
CA THR A 103 5.06 7.57 12.85
C THR A 103 3.54 7.65 12.78
N LEU A 104 2.82 6.67 13.34
CA LEU A 104 1.35 6.69 13.39
C LEU A 104 0.81 7.82 14.27
N ALA A 105 1.41 8.03 15.45
CA ALA A 105 1.01 9.13 16.33
C ALA A 105 1.21 10.52 15.69
N ASN A 106 2.18 10.64 14.77
CA ASN A 106 2.48 11.85 14.01
C ASN A 106 2.04 11.74 12.54
N SER A 107 0.97 10.99 12.27
CA SER A 107 0.45 10.80 10.92
C SER A 107 0.05 12.14 10.28
N THR A 108 0.34 12.28 8.99
CA THR A 108 -0.21 13.36 8.16
C THR A 108 -1.72 13.20 8.05
N LEU A 109 -2.49 14.27 8.26
CA LEU A 109 -3.93 14.21 8.05
C LEU A 109 -4.24 14.15 6.56
N PHE A 110 -5.28 13.39 6.20
CA PHE A 110 -5.79 13.32 4.84
C PHE A 110 -6.02 14.71 4.21
N SER A 111 -6.53 15.67 4.98
CA SER A 111 -6.77 17.05 4.53
C SER A 111 -5.51 17.73 4.00
N ASP A 112 -4.35 17.38 4.54
CA ASP A 112 -3.08 18.01 4.21
C ASP A 112 -2.51 17.46 2.90
N LEU A 113 -2.94 16.26 2.47
CA LEU A 113 -2.50 15.64 1.23
C LEU A 113 -2.81 16.48 -0.01
N ALA A 114 -3.88 17.27 0.01
CA ALA A 114 -4.27 18.12 -1.11
C ALA A 114 -3.20 19.18 -1.45
N SER A 115 -2.42 19.59 -0.44
CA SER A 115 -1.34 20.58 -0.58
C SER A 115 0.00 19.96 -0.94
N MET A 116 0.11 18.63 -0.91
CA MET A 116 1.36 17.93 -1.20
C MET A 116 1.47 17.63 -2.70
N PRO A 117 2.66 17.79 -3.31
CA PRO A 117 2.92 17.41 -4.70
C PRO A 117 3.05 15.89 -4.85
N THR A 118 2.19 15.14 -4.16
CA THR A 118 2.21 13.68 -4.07
C THR A 118 0.95 13.14 -4.71
N ALA A 119 1.09 12.17 -5.60
CA ALA A 119 -0.01 11.32 -6.01
C ALA A 119 0.06 10.03 -5.20
N LEU A 120 -1.07 9.68 -4.61
CA LEU A 120 -1.24 8.47 -3.82
C LEU A 120 -2.36 7.67 -4.43
N THR A 121 -2.03 6.58 -5.11
CA THR A 121 -3.01 5.71 -5.73
C THR A 121 -2.92 4.32 -5.13
N ALA A 122 -4.04 3.62 -5.08
CA ALA A 122 -4.04 2.19 -4.79
C ALA A 122 -4.72 1.44 -5.92
N SER A 123 -4.24 0.24 -6.19
CA SER A 123 -4.85 -0.64 -7.17
C SER A 123 -5.36 -1.92 -6.52
N VAL A 124 -6.47 -2.42 -7.05
CA VAL A 124 -6.93 -3.79 -6.84
C VAL A 124 -6.67 -4.53 -8.14
N LEU A 125 -5.86 -5.58 -8.10
CA LEU A 125 -5.58 -6.44 -9.25
C LEU A 125 -6.19 -7.81 -9.01
N LEU A 126 -6.94 -8.33 -9.97
CA LEU A 126 -7.50 -9.67 -9.93
C LEU A 126 -7.09 -10.46 -11.16
N HIS A 127 -6.44 -11.60 -10.93
CA HIS A 127 -6.20 -12.58 -11.99
C HIS A 127 -7.51 -13.26 -12.36
N THR A 128 -7.77 -13.40 -13.67
CA THR A 128 -9.02 -13.96 -14.19
C THR A 128 -9.27 -15.41 -13.77
N GLU A 129 -8.23 -16.17 -13.42
CA GLU A 129 -8.35 -17.51 -12.82
C GLU A 129 -8.97 -17.47 -11.42
N ASN A 130 -8.53 -16.53 -10.56
CA ASN A 130 -9.02 -16.38 -9.20
C ASN A 130 -10.52 -16.05 -9.19
N VAL A 131 -11.00 -15.34 -10.21
CA VAL A 131 -12.42 -15.01 -10.37
C VAL A 131 -13.29 -16.27 -10.45
N ARG A 132 -12.79 -17.34 -11.07
CA ARG A 132 -13.53 -18.61 -11.20
C ARG A 132 -13.70 -19.29 -9.85
N GLU A 133 -12.71 -19.15 -8.98
CA GLU A 133 -12.64 -19.79 -7.65
C GLU A 133 -13.30 -18.95 -6.54
N MET A 134 -13.72 -17.72 -6.84
CA MET A 134 -14.40 -16.85 -5.87
C MET A 134 -15.70 -17.47 -5.36
N ASN A 135 -15.92 -17.37 -4.05
CA ASN A 135 -17.20 -17.65 -3.43
C ASN A 135 -18.27 -16.61 -3.85
N ASN A 136 -19.55 -16.91 -3.58
CA ASN A 136 -20.66 -16.03 -3.96
C ASN A 136 -20.58 -14.62 -3.37
N HIS A 137 -20.05 -14.47 -2.15
CA HIS A 137 -19.91 -13.17 -1.50
C HIS A 137 -18.88 -12.28 -2.22
N ASP A 138 -17.71 -12.84 -2.54
CA ASP A 138 -16.66 -12.13 -3.25
C ASP A 138 -17.07 -11.84 -4.70
N ARG A 139 -17.82 -12.75 -5.37
CA ARG A 139 -18.42 -12.47 -6.68
C ARG A 139 -19.38 -11.30 -6.66
N GLN A 140 -20.29 -11.24 -5.69
CA GLN A 140 -21.21 -10.10 -5.56
C GLN A 140 -20.45 -8.78 -5.35
N ARG A 141 -19.42 -8.79 -4.51
CA ARG A 141 -18.56 -7.62 -4.29
C ARG A 141 -17.81 -7.21 -5.56
N LEU A 142 -17.36 -8.16 -6.37
CA LEU A 142 -16.74 -7.90 -7.67
C LEU A 142 -17.74 -7.28 -8.67
N GLU A 143 -18.95 -7.82 -8.76
CA GLU A 143 -20.01 -7.25 -9.60
C GLU A 143 -20.36 -5.82 -9.17
N ASP A 144 -20.47 -5.58 -7.85
CA ASP A 144 -20.68 -4.25 -7.30
C ASP A 144 -19.53 -3.29 -7.68
N LEU A 145 -18.28 -3.74 -7.60
CA LEU A 145 -17.12 -2.95 -8.01
C LEU A 145 -17.18 -2.60 -9.51
N CYS A 146 -17.48 -3.57 -10.37
CA CYS A 146 -17.63 -3.37 -11.81
C CYS A 146 -18.75 -2.36 -12.15
N ARG A 147 -19.82 -2.30 -11.36
CA ARG A 147 -20.89 -1.31 -11.53
C ARG A 147 -20.46 0.10 -11.13
N VAL A 148 -19.59 0.21 -10.12
CA VAL A 148 -19.05 1.49 -9.66
C VAL A 148 -18.01 2.02 -10.65
N ARG A 149 -17.13 1.14 -11.14
CA ARG A 149 -16.02 1.50 -12.03
C ARG A 149 -15.67 0.30 -12.93
N PRO A 150 -15.62 0.47 -14.26
CA PRO A 150 -15.19 -0.60 -15.15
C PRO A 150 -13.70 -0.94 -14.92
N PRO A 151 -13.31 -2.22 -14.99
CA PRO A 151 -11.90 -2.60 -14.89
C PRO A 151 -11.10 -2.19 -16.13
N GLU A 152 -9.83 -1.87 -15.91
CA GLU A 152 -8.82 -1.91 -16.96
C GLU A 152 -8.34 -3.35 -17.15
N ARG A 153 -8.35 -3.83 -18.41
CA ARG A 153 -7.78 -5.13 -18.73
C ARG A 153 -6.27 -4.99 -18.95
N ARG A 154 -5.49 -5.71 -18.16
CA ARG A 154 -4.05 -5.85 -18.36
C ARG A 154 -3.78 -7.19 -19.02
N ARG A 155 -3.28 -7.12 -20.25
CA ARG A 155 -2.64 -8.27 -20.90
C ARG A 155 -1.18 -8.28 -20.50
N PRO A 156 -0.60 -9.46 -20.25
CA PRO A 156 0.83 -9.53 -20.07
C PRO A 156 1.55 -9.09 -21.33
N ALA A 157 2.73 -8.50 -21.15
CA ALA A 157 3.65 -8.32 -22.24
C ALA A 157 4.05 -9.69 -22.79
N SER A 158 4.07 -9.80 -24.12
CA SER A 158 4.39 -11.04 -24.82
C SER A 158 5.84 -11.44 -24.55
N GLY A 159 6.08 -12.53 -23.81
CA GLY A 159 7.42 -13.09 -23.65
C GLY A 159 7.64 -14.01 -22.45
N GLU A 160 6.87 -13.88 -21.37
CA GLU A 160 7.00 -14.72 -20.19
C GLU A 160 5.80 -15.67 -20.04
N GLY A 161 6.09 -16.94 -19.74
CA GLY A 161 5.14 -18.05 -19.80
C GLY A 161 3.83 -17.80 -19.07
N SER A 162 2.71 -18.19 -19.70
CA SER A 162 1.35 -18.23 -19.13
C SER A 162 0.98 -17.07 -18.20
N ALA A 163 1.35 -15.84 -18.54
CA ALA A 163 0.91 -14.71 -17.74
C ALA A 163 -0.62 -14.53 -17.96
N LEU A 164 -1.36 -14.58 -16.86
CA LEU A 164 -2.82 -14.61 -16.88
C LEU A 164 -3.39 -13.22 -17.13
N GLU A 165 -4.47 -13.14 -17.91
CA GLU A 165 -5.23 -11.89 -18.06
C GLU A 165 -5.66 -11.42 -16.66
N SER A 166 -5.46 -10.13 -16.39
CA SER A 166 -5.80 -9.52 -15.11
C SER A 166 -6.70 -8.31 -15.28
N LEU A 167 -7.56 -8.09 -14.29
CA LEU A 167 -8.44 -6.95 -14.17
C LEU A 167 -7.88 -6.00 -13.11
N SER A 168 -7.77 -4.72 -13.43
CA SER A 168 -7.21 -3.71 -12.55
C SER A 168 -8.20 -2.57 -12.31
N TRP A 169 -8.30 -2.13 -11.06
CA TRP A 169 -8.99 -0.90 -10.67
C TRP A 169 -8.02 -0.03 -9.89
N THR A 170 -7.84 1.22 -10.30
CA THR A 170 -6.98 2.20 -9.61
C THR A 170 -7.86 3.22 -8.90
N PHE A 171 -7.47 3.64 -7.70
CA PHE A 171 -8.17 4.57 -6.82
C PHE A 171 -7.24 5.71 -6.39
N ASP A 172 -7.69 6.97 -6.45
CA ASP A 172 -6.96 8.12 -5.88
C ASP A 172 -7.26 8.21 -4.38
N LEU A 173 -6.28 7.85 -3.55
CA LEU A 173 -6.43 7.83 -2.11
C LEU A 173 -6.41 9.24 -1.48
N ARG A 174 -6.23 10.29 -2.28
CA ARG A 174 -6.46 11.69 -1.87
C ARG A 174 -7.95 12.07 -1.98
N SER A 175 -8.80 11.15 -2.43
CA SER A 175 -10.25 11.26 -2.33
C SER A 175 -10.76 10.32 -1.23
N ALA A 176 -11.41 10.87 -0.20
CA ALA A 176 -11.98 10.07 0.89
C ALA A 176 -12.98 9.02 0.36
N THR A 177 -13.77 9.37 -0.66
CA THR A 177 -14.72 8.46 -1.30
C THR A 177 -14.00 7.30 -1.99
N GLU A 178 -12.92 7.58 -2.73
CA GLU A 178 -12.15 6.52 -3.40
C GLU A 178 -11.35 5.67 -2.42
N PHE A 179 -10.84 6.26 -1.33
CA PHE A 179 -10.26 5.52 -0.23
C PHE A 179 -11.26 4.53 0.39
N VAL A 180 -12.49 4.96 0.66
CA VAL A 180 -13.56 4.08 1.18
C VAL A 180 -13.88 2.94 0.21
N GLN A 181 -13.95 3.24 -1.09
CA GLN A 181 -14.17 2.21 -2.11
C GLN A 181 -13.01 1.21 -2.14
N TRP A 182 -11.78 1.69 -2.13
CA TRP A 182 -10.61 0.83 -2.07
C TRP A 182 -10.62 -0.04 -0.80
N MET A 183 -10.87 0.53 0.38
CA MET A 183 -10.99 -0.22 1.64
C MET A 183 -12.07 -1.31 1.56
N LYS A 184 -13.19 -1.04 0.89
CA LYS A 184 -14.27 -2.01 0.69
C LYS A 184 -13.86 -3.17 -0.20
N TYR A 185 -13.01 -2.95 -1.22
CA TYR A 185 -12.75 -3.94 -2.27
C TYR A 185 -11.33 -4.51 -2.27
N ARG A 186 -10.38 -3.96 -1.52
CA ARG A 186 -8.98 -4.41 -1.48
C ARG A 186 -8.81 -5.90 -1.15
N THR A 187 -9.71 -6.49 -0.37
CA THR A 187 -9.63 -7.92 -0.02
C THR A 187 -10.26 -8.86 -1.05
N LEU A 188 -10.73 -8.34 -2.20
CA LEU A 188 -11.19 -9.19 -3.29
C LEU A 188 -10.04 -10.03 -3.86
N ASP A 189 -8.83 -9.49 -3.84
CA ASP A 189 -7.64 -10.24 -4.16
C ASP A 189 -7.06 -10.87 -2.90
N ARG A 190 -6.76 -12.17 -3.01
CA ARG A 190 -6.13 -12.96 -1.94
C ARG A 190 -4.63 -13.10 -2.12
N GLY A 191 -4.07 -12.57 -3.21
CA GLY A 191 -2.63 -12.51 -3.41
C GLY A 191 -1.98 -11.51 -2.46
N ASP A 192 -0.95 -11.93 -1.73
CA ASP A 192 -0.15 -11.08 -0.84
C ASP A 192 0.51 -9.87 -1.55
N VAL A 193 0.53 -9.87 -2.89
CA VAL A 193 1.39 -9.01 -3.73
C VAL A 193 0.63 -7.90 -4.48
N CYS A 194 -0.71 -7.98 -4.56
CA CYS A 194 -1.46 -7.31 -5.62
C CYS A 194 -2.44 -6.20 -5.16
N ASN A 195 -2.42 -5.85 -3.87
CA ASN A 195 -2.92 -4.55 -3.38
C ASN A 195 -1.77 -3.54 -3.35
N GLN A 196 -1.32 -3.11 -4.51
CA GLN A 196 -0.23 -2.13 -4.61
C GLN A 196 -0.78 -0.74 -4.34
N ILE A 197 -0.37 -0.15 -3.22
CA ILE A 197 -0.41 1.30 -3.05
C ILE A 197 0.82 1.85 -3.74
N SER A 198 0.61 2.65 -4.77
CA SER A 198 1.66 3.36 -5.48
C SER A 198 1.71 4.81 -4.99
N VAL A 199 2.93 5.25 -4.70
CA VAL A 199 3.20 6.60 -4.21
C VAL A 199 4.13 7.25 -5.21
N THR A 200 3.72 8.38 -5.80
CA THR A 200 4.60 9.17 -6.67
C THR A 200 4.66 10.62 -6.22
N GLY A 201 5.81 11.26 -6.39
CA GLY A 201 6.00 12.66 -5.97
C GLY A 201 6.07 12.87 -4.45
N TRP A 202 6.04 11.79 -3.63
CA TRP A 202 6.39 11.88 -2.21
C TRP A 202 7.91 11.97 -2.07
N HIS A 203 8.42 13.13 -2.45
CA HIS A 203 9.82 13.46 -2.25
C HIS A 203 10.03 13.74 -0.77
N ASP A 204 10.92 12.99 -0.11
CA ASP A 204 11.67 13.63 0.95
C ASP A 204 12.39 14.81 0.29
N LEU A 205 12.19 16.01 0.83
CA LEU A 205 12.92 17.24 0.46
C LEU A 205 14.46 17.08 0.52
N ALA A 206 14.95 15.90 0.89
CA ALA A 206 16.36 15.54 0.89
C ALA A 206 16.86 14.83 -0.37
N GLN A 207 16.04 14.21 -1.23
CA GLN A 207 16.53 13.60 -2.49
C GLN A 207 15.40 13.01 -3.36
N GLY A 208 15.14 13.65 -4.51
CA GLY A 208 14.16 13.20 -5.48
C GLY A 208 14.59 11.99 -6.31
N ARG A 209 13.63 11.12 -6.64
CA ARG A 209 13.28 10.67 -8.00
C ARG A 209 12.13 9.68 -7.94
N GLN A 210 11.23 9.77 -8.93
CA GLN A 210 10.20 8.78 -9.22
C GLN A 210 10.86 7.49 -9.70
N LEU A 211 10.43 6.34 -9.15
CA LEU A 211 10.46 5.10 -9.90
C LEU A 211 9.08 4.92 -10.52
N THR A 212 8.97 5.24 -11.79
CA THR A 212 7.89 4.74 -12.64
C THR A 212 8.24 3.30 -12.94
N MET A 213 7.65 2.34 -12.23
CA MET A 213 7.69 0.94 -12.68
C MET A 213 6.80 0.84 -13.92
N PHE A 214 7.42 0.99 -15.10
CA PHE A 214 6.90 0.41 -16.32
C PHE A 214 7.04 -1.10 -16.19
N GLY A 215 5.93 -1.79 -15.98
CA GLY A 215 5.87 -3.23 -16.21
C GLY A 215 6.03 -3.48 -17.69
N GLY A 216 7.18 -4.05 -18.06
CA GLY A 216 7.40 -4.74 -19.32
C GLY A 216 6.95 -6.18 -19.26
#